data_AF-A0A935MVI4-F1
#
_entry.id   AF-A0A935MVI4-F1
#
_cell.length_a   1.000
_cell.length_b   1.000
_cell.length_c   1.000
_cell.angle_alpha   90.00
_cell.angle_beta   90.00
_cell.angle_gamma   90.00
#
_symmetry.space_group_name_H-M   'P 1'
#
loop_
_entity.id
_entity.type
_entity.pdbx_description
1 polymer ?
#
loop_
_entity_poly.entity_id
_entity_poly.type
_entity_poly.pdbx_seq_one_letter_code
_entity_poly.pdbx_strand_id
1 'polypeptide(L)'
;MCQQSFYSKNNSFFKCNPPDGAGPGTTDLPNLVYLGQDSSSYYQAYEMQSDFGWSDLINLSNTLNNNISEIENLLDVDRALWMIAFDNILVNLDSYIGGFAQNYYLYKDNTGRFNCVLLGF
;
A
#
# COMPACT_ATOMS: atom_id res chain seq x y z
N MET A 1 16.23 -17.23 3.01
CA MET A 1 15.31 -17.59 4.11
C MET A 1 14.17 -16.57 4.24
N CYS A 2 13.48 -16.21 3.16
CA CYS A 2 12.38 -15.22 3.19
C CYS A 2 11.14 -15.70 2.43
N GLN A 3 10.85 -17.01 2.49
CA GLN A 3 9.68 -17.60 1.80
C GLN A 3 8.64 -18.14 2.78
N GLN A 4 8.78 -17.83 4.09
CA GLN A 4 8.06 -18.55 5.14
C GLN A 4 7.50 -17.64 6.23
N SER A 5 6.98 -16.46 5.88
CA SER A 5 6.22 -15.63 6.83
C SER A 5 5.01 -14.89 6.27
N PHE A 6 4.79 -14.82 4.95
CA PHE A 6 3.59 -14.21 4.38
C PHE A 6 2.82 -15.19 3.50
N TYR A 7 1.62 -15.50 3.96
CA TYR A 7 0.78 -16.62 3.55
C TYR A 7 0.00 -16.33 2.25
N SER A 8 0.13 -17.27 1.33
CA SER A 8 -0.60 -17.47 0.06
C SER A 8 -0.33 -16.46 -1.06
N LYS A 9 0.00 -16.98 -2.24
CA LYS A 9 -0.07 -16.25 -3.52
C LYS A 9 -1.52 -15.91 -3.94
N ASN A 10 -2.50 -16.16 -3.07
CA ASN A 10 -3.91 -16.16 -3.42
C ASN A 10 -4.62 -14.85 -3.08
N ASN A 11 -3.93 -13.89 -2.45
CA ASN A 11 -4.50 -12.60 -2.11
C ASN A 11 -3.60 -11.47 -2.61
N SER A 12 -4.21 -10.32 -2.81
CA SER A 12 -3.56 -9.10 -3.26
C SER A 12 -2.43 -8.68 -2.32
N PHE A 13 -1.21 -8.64 -2.83
CA PHE A 13 -0.02 -8.26 -2.08
C PHE A 13 0.84 -7.29 -2.89
N PHE A 14 1.13 -6.14 -2.29
CA PHE A 14 1.87 -5.06 -2.92
C PHE A 14 2.98 -4.58 -2.01
N LYS A 15 4.13 -4.34 -2.61
CA LYS A 15 5.18 -3.53 -2.03
C LYS A 15 5.00 -2.10 -2.54
N CYS A 16 4.81 -1.18 -1.60
CA CYS A 16 4.58 0.23 -1.89
C CYS A 16 5.94 0.92 -2.01
N ASN A 17 6.57 0.68 -3.16
CA ASN A 17 7.83 1.27 -3.55
C ASN A 17 7.83 1.34 -5.10
N PRO A 18 8.14 2.51 -5.70
CA PRO A 18 8.27 2.61 -7.15
C PRO A 18 9.27 1.58 -7.69
N PRO A 19 8.93 0.76 -8.70
CA PRO A 19 9.84 -0.26 -9.23
C PRO A 19 11.16 0.32 -9.77
N ASP A 20 11.11 1.52 -10.35
CA ASP A 20 12.27 2.25 -10.87
C ASP A 20 13.03 3.04 -9.77
N GLY A 21 12.56 2.95 -8.52
CA GLY A 21 13.09 3.64 -7.36
C GLY A 21 12.56 5.07 -7.21
N ALA A 22 12.62 5.56 -5.97
CA ALA A 22 12.29 6.94 -5.66
C ALA A 22 13.53 7.85 -5.73
N GLY A 23 13.40 8.97 -6.43
CA GLY A 23 14.47 9.96 -6.56
C GLY A 23 13.94 11.38 -6.83
N PRO A 24 14.83 12.39 -6.93
CA PRO A 24 14.42 13.76 -7.23
C PRO A 24 13.64 13.83 -8.55
N GLY A 25 12.38 14.25 -8.47
CA GLY A 25 11.48 14.35 -9.63
C GLY A 25 10.51 13.18 -9.81
N THR A 26 10.57 12.12 -8.99
CA THR A 26 9.56 11.06 -9.00
C THR A 26 8.20 11.61 -8.59
N THR A 27 7.20 11.43 -9.45
CA THR A 27 5.80 11.80 -9.19
C THR A 27 4.89 10.59 -8.98
N ASP A 28 5.36 9.40 -9.33
CA ASP A 28 4.65 8.14 -9.15
C ASP A 28 4.86 7.64 -7.73
N LEU A 29 3.96 8.06 -6.85
CA LEU A 29 4.04 7.77 -5.41
C LEU A 29 3.01 6.71 -5.02
N PRO A 30 3.37 5.68 -4.25
CA PRO A 30 2.41 4.71 -3.72
C PRO A 30 1.66 5.28 -2.51
N ASN A 31 0.99 6.43 -2.68
CA ASN A 31 0.32 7.20 -1.64
C ASN A 31 -1.19 6.94 -1.54
N LEU A 32 -1.68 5.88 -2.17
CA LEU A 32 -3.08 5.44 -2.22
C LEU A 32 -4.05 6.40 -2.91
N VAL A 33 -3.56 7.42 -3.61
CA VAL A 33 -4.39 8.32 -4.41
C VAL A 33 -5.09 7.55 -5.53
N TYR A 34 -6.35 7.88 -5.76
CA TYR A 34 -7.13 7.30 -6.85
C TYR A 34 -6.74 7.94 -8.19
N LEU A 35 -6.21 7.13 -9.11
CA LEU A 35 -5.73 7.54 -10.44
C LEU A 35 -6.68 7.13 -11.58
N GLY A 36 -7.85 6.57 -11.24
CA GLY A 36 -8.83 6.05 -12.19
C GLY A 36 -8.89 4.53 -12.19
N GLN A 37 -9.67 3.98 -13.13
CA GLN A 37 -9.97 2.54 -13.20
C GLN A 37 -8.92 1.74 -13.99
N ASP A 38 -8.04 2.41 -14.73
CA ASP A 38 -6.97 1.76 -15.48
C ASP A 38 -5.83 1.37 -14.53
N SER A 39 -5.51 0.07 -14.47
CA SER A 39 -4.43 -0.44 -13.62
C SER A 39 -3.05 0.04 -14.08
N SER A 40 -2.89 0.39 -15.36
CA SER A 40 -1.60 0.86 -15.90
C SER A 40 -1.09 2.11 -15.18
N SER A 41 -2.00 2.97 -14.70
CA SER A 41 -1.69 4.18 -13.93
C SER A 41 -1.00 3.89 -12.58
N TYR A 42 -1.07 2.66 -12.08
CA TYR A 42 -0.53 2.27 -10.77
C TYR A 42 0.81 1.54 -10.86
N TYR A 43 1.21 1.08 -12.06
CA TYR A 43 2.37 0.20 -12.22
C TYR A 43 3.71 0.87 -11.87
N GLN A 44 3.79 2.20 -12.02
CA GLN A 44 5.01 2.96 -11.73
C GLN A 44 5.16 3.30 -10.24
N ALA A 45 4.05 3.26 -9.48
CA ALA A 45 4.06 3.57 -8.05
C ALA A 45 4.16 2.31 -7.18
N TYR A 46 3.57 1.19 -7.62
CA TYR A 46 3.42 -0.02 -6.82
C TYR A 46 4.09 -1.23 -7.46
N GLU A 47 4.78 -2.03 -6.65
CA GLU A 47 5.37 -3.30 -7.06
C GLU A 47 4.46 -4.46 -6.57
N MET A 48 3.67 -5.05 -7.47
CA MET A 48 2.82 -6.20 -7.14
C MET A 48 3.68 -7.45 -6.87
N GLN A 49 3.43 -8.09 -5.73
CA GLN A 49 4.13 -9.29 -5.26
C GLN A 49 3.29 -10.57 -5.39
N SER A 50 1.98 -10.42 -5.65
CA SER A 50 1.03 -11.51 -5.93
C SER A 50 0.81 -11.71 -7.43
N ASP A 51 0.16 -12.82 -7.83
CA ASP A 51 -0.13 -13.09 -9.25
C ASP A 51 -1.29 -12.22 -9.79
N PHE A 52 -2.05 -11.57 -8.92
CA PHE A 52 -3.17 -10.67 -9.22
C PHE A 52 -3.40 -9.67 -8.07
N GLY A 53 -4.23 -8.64 -8.30
CA GLY A 53 -4.70 -7.76 -7.22
C GLY A 53 -4.94 -6.30 -7.57
N TRP A 54 -4.65 -5.87 -8.81
CA TRP A 54 -4.77 -4.46 -9.20
C TRP A 54 -6.18 -3.90 -8.98
N SER A 55 -7.20 -4.70 -9.29
CA SER A 55 -8.59 -4.32 -9.04
C SER A 55 -8.89 -4.06 -7.56
N ASP A 56 -8.26 -4.81 -6.64
CA ASP A 56 -8.43 -4.61 -5.20
C ASP A 56 -7.76 -3.30 -4.75
N LEU A 57 -6.55 -3.01 -5.25
CA LEU A 57 -5.84 -1.76 -4.96
C LEU A 57 -6.62 -0.54 -5.46
N ILE A 58 -7.11 -0.61 -6.71
CA ILE A 58 -7.94 0.45 -7.30
C ILE A 58 -9.21 0.67 -6.47
N ASN A 59 -9.87 -0.43 -6.05
CA ASN A 59 -11.05 -0.34 -5.20
C ASN A 59 -10.76 0.30 -3.84
N LEU A 60 -9.63 -0.04 -3.21
CA LEU A 60 -9.18 0.59 -1.97
C LEU A 60 -8.98 2.10 -2.18
N SER A 61 -8.20 2.51 -3.18
CA SER A 61 -7.96 3.94 -3.49
C SER A 61 -9.25 4.69 -3.83
N ASN A 62 -10.14 4.08 -4.61
CA ASN A 62 -11.43 4.66 -4.95
C ASN A 62 -12.31 4.85 -3.70
N THR A 63 -12.32 3.88 -2.80
CA THR A 63 -13.09 3.94 -1.54
C THR A 63 -12.55 5.02 -0.62
N LEU A 64 -11.22 5.12 -0.48
CA LEU A 64 -10.58 6.20 0.25
C LEU A 64 -10.96 7.58 -0.30
N ASN A 65 -11.03 7.73 -1.63
CA ASN A 65 -11.33 9.01 -2.27
C ASN A 65 -12.82 9.39 -2.26
N ASN A 66 -13.71 8.42 -2.47
CA ASN A 66 -15.11 8.69 -2.80
C ASN A 66 -16.11 8.14 -1.77
N ASN A 67 -15.76 7.08 -1.03
CA ASN A 67 -16.69 6.36 -0.15
C ASN A 67 -16.05 6.05 1.21
N ILE A 68 -15.51 7.07 1.88
CA ILE A 68 -14.72 6.88 3.11
C ILE A 68 -15.48 6.15 4.23
N SER A 69 -16.81 6.21 4.27
CA SER A 69 -17.63 5.46 5.24
C SER A 69 -17.50 3.94 5.12
N GLU A 70 -17.08 3.44 3.96
CA GLU A 70 -16.92 2.01 3.67
C GLU A 70 -15.48 1.52 3.88
N ILE A 71 -14.57 2.38 4.33
CA ILE A 71 -13.14 2.05 4.37
C ILE A 71 -12.83 0.87 5.28
N GLU A 72 -13.54 0.72 6.41
CA GLU A 72 -13.33 -0.37 7.37
C GLU A 72 -13.65 -1.76 6.79
N ASN A 73 -14.42 -1.81 5.71
CA ASN A 73 -14.72 -3.05 4.99
C ASN A 73 -13.53 -3.49 4.10
N LEU A 74 -12.63 -2.57 3.76
CA LEU A 74 -11.52 -2.81 2.83
C LEU A 74 -10.14 -2.63 3.47
N LEU A 75 -10.02 -1.94 4.59
CA LEU A 75 -8.77 -1.63 5.26
C LEU A 75 -8.91 -1.84 6.77
N ASP A 76 -7.93 -2.48 7.38
CA ASP A 76 -7.75 -2.45 8.83
C ASP A 76 -7.26 -1.05 9.23
N VAL A 77 -8.22 -0.16 9.52
CA VAL A 77 -7.98 1.26 9.83
C VAL A 77 -7.11 1.41 11.07
N ASP A 78 -7.33 0.59 12.11
CA ASP A 78 -6.53 0.63 13.33
C ASP A 78 -5.06 0.37 13.02
N ARG A 79 -4.75 -0.66 12.22
CA ARG A 79 -3.36 -0.95 11.81
C ARG A 79 -2.76 0.18 10.98
N ALA A 80 -3.53 0.78 10.07
CA ALA A 80 -3.06 1.92 9.29
C ALA A 80 -2.73 3.14 10.17
N LEU A 81 -3.58 3.44 11.16
CA LEU A 81 -3.35 4.51 12.12
C LEU A 81 -2.14 4.24 13.01
N TRP A 82 -1.97 2.99 13.47
CA TRP A 82 -0.78 2.59 14.24
C TRP A 82 0.51 2.73 13.43
N MET A 83 0.48 2.36 12.15
CA MET A 83 1.62 2.55 11.24
C MET A 83 2.00 4.03 11.16
N ILE A 84 1.03 4.91 10.88
CA ILE A 84 1.26 6.37 10.77
C ILE A 84 1.77 6.94 12.10
N ALA A 85 1.20 6.53 13.23
CA ALA A 85 1.66 6.97 14.55
C ALA A 85 3.09 6.53 14.82
N PHE A 86 3.45 5.29 14.47
CA PHE A 86 4.80 4.76 14.66
C PHE A 86 5.82 5.50 13.80
N ASP A 87 5.52 5.72 12.53
CA ASP A 87 6.36 6.50 11.62
C ASP A 87 6.55 7.93 12.12
N ASN A 88 5.50 8.54 12.66
CA ASN A 88 5.58 9.90 13.21
C ASN A 88 6.49 9.97 14.44
N ILE A 89 6.36 9.01 15.37
CA ILE A 89 7.19 8.94 16.58
C ILE A 89 8.66 8.70 16.24
N LEU A 90 8.94 7.85 15.25
CA LEU A 90 10.30 7.54 14.82
C LEU A 90 10.89 8.54 13.81
N VAL A 91 10.08 9.50 13.36
CA VAL A 91 10.46 10.45 12.30
C VAL A 91 10.95 9.70 11.05
N ASN A 92 10.21 8.65 10.69
CA ASN A 92 10.50 7.83 9.52
C ASN A 92 10.07 8.57 8.24
N LEU A 93 10.91 9.50 7.79
CA LEU A 93 10.62 10.32 6.59
C LEU A 93 10.80 9.57 5.27
N ASP A 94 11.23 8.32 5.32
CA ASP A 94 11.29 7.43 4.17
C ASP A 94 10.14 6.40 4.21
N SER A 95 9.00 6.77 4.79
CA SER A 95 7.78 5.95 4.86
C SER A 95 6.60 6.62 4.13
N TYR A 96 5.38 6.12 4.37
CA TYR A 96 4.14 6.77 3.95
C TYR A 96 4.05 8.26 4.35
N ILE A 97 4.59 8.66 5.51
CA ILE A 97 4.55 10.08 5.95
C ILE A 97 5.63 10.94 5.28
N GLY A 98 6.50 10.32 4.49
CA GLY A 98 7.61 10.94 3.78
C GLY A 98 7.23 11.56 2.44
N GLY A 99 8.20 12.24 1.81
CA GLY A 99 8.00 12.88 0.50
C GLY A 99 7.71 11.91 -0.65
N PHE A 100 8.10 10.64 -0.51
CA PHE A 100 7.88 9.60 -1.52
C PHE A 100 6.76 8.61 -1.16
N ALA A 101 6.20 8.70 0.06
CA ALA A 101 5.18 7.81 0.57
C ALA A 101 5.48 6.31 0.33
N GLN A 102 6.72 5.86 0.59
CA GLN A 102 7.22 4.53 0.22
C GLN A 102 7.53 3.64 1.44
N ASN A 103 8.17 2.48 1.21
CA ASN A 103 8.63 1.54 2.26
C ASN A 103 7.55 1.04 3.21
N TYR A 104 6.45 0.59 2.63
CA TYR A 104 5.47 -0.23 3.35
C TYR A 104 4.89 -1.29 2.43
N TYR A 105 4.27 -2.30 3.03
CA TYR A 105 3.54 -3.34 2.33
C TYR A 105 2.04 -3.16 2.54
N LEU A 106 1.28 -3.51 1.51
CA LEU A 106 -0.16 -3.71 1.58
C LEU A 106 -0.45 -5.16 1.27
N TYR A 107 -1.08 -5.87 2.20
CA TYR A 107 -1.53 -7.23 1.97
C TYR A 107 -3.01 -7.37 2.33
N LYS A 108 -3.78 -8.00 1.44
CA LYS A 108 -5.17 -8.36 1.70
C LYS A 108 -5.20 -9.69 2.44
N ASP A 109 -5.83 -9.72 3.61
CA ASP A 109 -5.96 -10.93 4.40
C ASP A 109 -7.19 -11.75 3.98
N ASN A 110 -7.37 -12.91 4.61
CA ASN A 110 -8.51 -13.80 4.36
C ASN A 110 -9.87 -13.22 4.85
N THR A 111 -9.86 -12.11 5.60
CA THR A 111 -11.08 -11.37 5.96
C THR A 111 -11.51 -10.39 4.87
N GLY A 112 -10.69 -10.25 3.81
CA GLY A 112 -10.96 -9.34 2.69
C GLY A 112 -10.45 -7.92 2.91
N ARG A 113 -9.74 -7.66 4.00
CA ARG A 113 -9.23 -6.33 4.37
C ARG A 113 -7.73 -6.21 4.09
N PHE A 114 -7.32 -5.05 3.61
CA PHE A 114 -5.94 -4.67 3.50
C PHE A 114 -5.35 -4.36 4.87
N ASN A 115 -4.10 -4.73 5.03
CA ASN A 115 -3.29 -4.50 6.21
C ASN A 115 -2.01 -3.81 5.77
N CYS A 116 -1.68 -2.70 6.44
CA CYS A 116 -0.43 -1.96 6.21
C CYS A 116 0.65 -2.49 7.15
N VAL A 117 1.85 -2.73 6.62
CA VAL A 117 3.02 -3.17 7.40
C VAL A 117 4.25 -2.40 6.96
N LEU A 118 5.03 -1.89 7.91
CA LEU A 118 6.26 -1.15 7.62
C LEU A 118 7.34 -2.06 7.04
N LEU A 119 8.06 -1.54 6.04
CA LEU A 119 9.24 -2.17 5.47
C LEU A 119 10.49 -1.57 6.14
N GLY A 120 11.30 -2.40 6.77
CA GLY A 120 12.63 -2.01 7.26
C GLY A 120 12.64 -1.43 8.68
N PHE A 121 12.80 -2.34 9.65
CA PHE A 121 13.45 -2.09 10.94
C PHE A 121 14.56 -3.12 11.13
#